data_AF-A0A5N9CYQ4-F1
#
_entry.id   AF-A0A5N9CYQ4-F1
#
_cell.length_a   1.000
_cell.length_b   1.000
_cell.length_c   1.000
_cell.angle_alpha   90.00
_cell.angle_beta   90.00
_cell.angle_gamma   90.00
#
_symmetry.space_group_name_H-M   'P 1'
#
loop_
_entity.id
_entity.type
_entity.pdbx_description
1 polymer ?
#
loop_
_entity_poly.entity_id
_entity_poly.type
_entity_poly.pdbx_seq_one_letter_code
_entity_poly.pdbx_strand_id
1 'polypeptide(L)'
;MDGLTKRFGDKTVVDAISFTVDEGEVFGFLGPNGPGKTTTIRVVLDILKPDAGKIRLLNGLTAREAMPRVGFLSEERCLLRKEKVSNILRYLGRLRGLSRSETLDRGLELLHRVDLYQHRDKKVEALSRGMT
;
A
#
# COMPACT_ATOMS: atom_id res chain seq x y z
N MET A 1 13.24 1.49 -12.12
CA MET A 1 13.99 2.10 -11.00
C MET A 1 15.43 2.09 -11.37
N ASP A 2 16.11 3.22 -11.24
CA ASP A 2 17.47 3.41 -11.76
C ASP A 2 18.38 3.90 -10.64
N GLY A 3 19.31 3.05 -10.19
CA GLY A 3 20.35 3.36 -9.21
C GLY A 3 19.81 3.80 -7.84
N LEU A 4 18.76 3.18 -7.34
CA LEU A 4 18.09 3.58 -6.11
C LEU A 4 19.01 3.38 -4.89
N THR A 5 19.28 4.45 -4.14
CA THR A 5 20.08 4.39 -2.91
C THR A 5 19.34 5.05 -1.75
N LYS A 6 19.38 4.39 -0.58
CA LYS A 6 18.88 4.92 0.69
C LYS A 6 19.87 4.66 1.82
N ARG A 7 20.22 5.73 2.53
CA ARG A 7 21.14 5.76 3.67
C ARG A 7 20.43 6.30 4.91
N PHE A 8 20.88 5.84 6.08
CA PHE A 8 20.50 6.36 7.39
C PHE A 8 21.77 6.57 8.20
N GLY A 9 22.19 7.83 8.36
CA GLY A 9 23.53 8.15 8.83
C GLY A 9 24.58 7.48 7.94
N ASP A 10 25.49 6.74 8.56
CA ASP A 10 26.58 6.04 7.86
C ASP A 10 26.15 4.69 7.26
N LYS A 11 24.91 4.24 7.51
CA LYS A 11 24.43 2.93 7.05
C LYS A 11 23.70 3.04 5.73
N THR A 12 24.26 2.43 4.68
CA THR A 12 23.53 2.18 3.42
C THR A 12 22.60 0.98 3.56
N VAL A 13 21.30 1.21 3.39
CA VAL A 13 20.25 0.17 3.52
C VAL A 13 19.75 -0.31 2.17
N VAL A 14 19.76 0.58 1.17
CA VAL A 14 19.49 0.26 -0.23
C VAL A 14 20.66 0.82 -1.02
N ASP A 15 21.33 0.00 -1.82
CA ASP A 15 22.57 0.36 -2.49
C ASP A 15 22.43 0.21 -4.02
N ALA A 16 22.27 1.34 -4.72
CA ALA A 16 22.25 1.46 -6.17
C ALA A 16 21.37 0.45 -6.93
N ILE A 17 20.24 0.03 -6.35
CA ILE A 17 19.40 -1.02 -6.93
C ILE A 17 18.69 -0.52 -8.18
N SER A 18 18.75 -1.30 -9.26
CA SER A 18 18.07 -1.00 -10.52
C SER A 18 17.28 -2.22 -11.01
N PHE A 19 16.02 -1.99 -11.34
CA PHE A 19 15.15 -2.99 -11.98
C PHE A 19 13.90 -2.35 -12.57
N THR A 20 13.24 -3.09 -13.46
CA THR A 20 11.95 -2.74 -14.06
C THR A 20 10.95 -3.82 -13.68
N VAL A 21 9.69 -3.43 -13.53
CA VAL A 21 8.56 -4.34 -13.34
C VAL A 21 7.56 -4.00 -14.42
N ASP A 22 7.17 -4.99 -15.21
CA ASP A 22 6.28 -4.80 -16.35
C ASP A 22 4.80 -4.81 -15.91
N GLU A 23 3.92 -4.29 -16.76
CA GLU A 23 2.50 -4.27 -16.49
C GLU A 23 1.95 -5.70 -16.36
N GLY A 24 1.21 -5.97 -15.28
CA GLY A 24 0.67 -7.30 -14.97
C GLY A 24 1.65 -8.25 -14.30
N GLU A 25 2.91 -7.84 -14.09
CA GLU A 25 3.90 -8.66 -13.42
C GLU A 25 3.71 -8.69 -11.89
N VAL A 26 3.87 -9.86 -11.29
CA VAL A 26 3.93 -10.03 -9.83
C VAL A 26 5.38 -10.07 -9.39
N PHE A 27 5.84 -9.00 -8.76
CA PHE A 27 7.22 -8.86 -8.29
C PHE A 27 7.30 -8.91 -6.76
N GLY A 28 8.32 -9.60 -6.22
CA GLY A 28 8.53 -9.74 -4.78
C GLY A 28 10.00 -9.60 -4.38
N PHE A 29 10.25 -8.90 -3.26
CA PHE A 29 11.58 -8.87 -2.65
C PHE A 29 11.76 -10.07 -1.71
N LEU A 30 12.75 -10.93 -2.00
CA LEU A 30 13.12 -12.06 -1.16
C LEU A 30 14.43 -11.79 -0.41
N GLY A 31 14.51 -12.20 0.86
CA GLY A 31 15.72 -12.08 1.67
C GLY A 31 15.43 -12.13 3.17
N PRO A 32 16.47 -12.20 4.03
CA PRO A 32 16.33 -12.22 5.49
C PRO A 32 15.68 -10.93 6.02
N ASN A 33 15.39 -10.83 7.31
CA ASN A 33 14.90 -9.57 7.90
C ASN A 33 16.04 -8.55 7.99
N GLY A 34 15.77 -7.29 7.64
CA GLY A 34 16.76 -6.20 7.69
C GLY A 34 17.58 -5.79 6.44
N PRO A 35 17.52 -6.44 5.25
CA PRO A 35 18.31 -6.06 4.07
C PRO A 35 17.68 -4.91 3.27
N GLY A 36 16.70 -4.20 3.84
CA GLY A 36 16.12 -3.02 3.21
C GLY A 36 14.84 -3.24 2.40
N LYS A 37 14.23 -4.44 2.36
CA LYS A 37 12.97 -4.69 1.61
C LYS A 37 11.87 -3.67 1.93
N THR A 38 11.54 -3.53 3.21
CA THR A 38 10.53 -2.57 3.69
C THR A 38 10.95 -1.12 3.40
N THR A 39 12.25 -0.82 3.49
CA THR A 39 12.80 0.49 3.13
C THR A 39 12.59 0.79 1.66
N THR A 40 12.89 -0.15 0.77
CA THR A 40 12.69 -0.02 -0.68
C THR A 40 11.22 0.21 -1.00
N ILE A 41 10.31 -0.58 -0.42
CA ILE A 41 8.86 -0.39 -0.60
C ILE A 41 8.43 1.02 -0.13
N ARG A 42 8.86 1.47 1.05
CA ARG A 42 8.55 2.81 1.57
C ARG A 42 9.10 3.93 0.68
N VAL A 43 10.26 3.72 0.06
CA VAL A 43 10.84 4.66 -0.89
C VAL A 43 10.04 4.73 -2.19
N VAL A 44 9.60 3.58 -2.71
CA VAL A 44 8.71 3.49 -3.89
C VAL A 44 7.36 4.16 -3.63
N LEU A 45 6.81 4.00 -2.43
CA LEU A 45 5.55 4.61 -1.99
C LEU A 45 5.67 6.11 -1.64
N ASP A 46 6.82 6.72 -1.90
CA ASP A 46 7.12 8.13 -1.58
C ASP A 46 6.99 8.48 -0.08
N ILE A 47 6.95 7.47 0.81
CA ILE A 47 6.95 7.63 2.28
C ILE A 47 8.35 8.07 2.76
N LEU A 48 9.38 7.53 2.11
CA LEU A 48 10.77 7.92 2.31
C LEU A 48 11.35 8.47 1.01
N LYS A 49 12.12 9.54 1.08
CA LYS A 49 12.84 10.05 -0.10
C LYS A 49 14.13 9.25 -0.32
N PRO A 50 14.45 8.87 -1.56
CA PRO A 50 15.75 8.29 -1.88
C PRO A 50 16.85 9.33 -1.67
N ASP A 51 18.06 8.88 -1.35
CA ASP A 51 19.24 9.76 -1.28
C ASP A 51 19.95 9.86 -2.63
N ALA A 52 19.77 8.86 -3.51
CA ALA A 52 20.16 8.90 -4.91
C ALA A 52 19.29 7.97 -5.76
N GLY A 53 19.38 8.13 -7.08
CA GLY A 53 18.62 7.34 -8.06
C GLY A 53 17.27 7.94 -8.43
N LYS A 54 16.52 7.23 -9.29
CA LYS A 54 15.22 7.68 -9.81
C LYS A 54 14.18 6.57 -9.73
N ILE A 55 12.96 6.97 -9.40
CA ILE A 55 11.77 6.11 -9.35
C ILE A 55 10.77 6.64 -10.36
N ARG A 56 10.32 5.76 -11.24
CA ARG A 56 9.24 6.01 -12.19
C ARG A 56 8.21 4.90 -12.04
N LEU A 57 6.94 5.26 -11.94
CA LEU A 57 5.81 4.34 -11.77
C LEU A 57 4.78 4.58 -12.87
N LEU A 58 3.95 3.58 -13.16
CA LEU A 58 2.75 3.72 -14.01
C LEU A 58 3.00 4.53 -15.30
N ASN A 59 3.88 4.02 -16.17
CA ASN A 59 4.26 4.66 -17.45
C ASN A 59 4.99 6.00 -17.31
N GLY A 60 5.93 6.07 -16.36
CA GLY A 60 6.91 7.16 -16.29
C GLY A 60 6.59 8.26 -15.28
N LEU A 61 5.45 8.19 -14.58
CA LEU A 61 5.08 9.13 -13.53
C LEU A 61 6.11 9.12 -12.39
N THR A 62 6.30 10.27 -11.75
CA THR A 62 7.03 10.31 -10.47
C THR A 62 6.27 9.51 -9.41
N ALA A 63 6.99 9.06 -8.38
CA ALA A 63 6.36 8.34 -7.26
C ALA A 63 5.15 9.11 -6.70
N ARG A 64 5.31 10.41 -6.45
CA ARG A 64 4.25 11.28 -5.92
C ARG A 64 3.00 11.35 -6.82
N GLU A 65 3.17 11.50 -8.13
CA GLU A 65 2.05 11.58 -9.09
C GLU A 65 1.29 10.25 -9.21
N ALA A 66 1.99 9.12 -9.01
CA ALA A 66 1.39 7.80 -9.08
C ALA A 66 0.59 7.43 -7.81
N MET A 67 0.87 8.05 -6.64
CA MET A 67 0.27 7.66 -5.35
C MET A 67 -1.27 7.58 -5.31
N PRO A 68 -2.04 8.46 -5.99
CA PRO A 68 -3.50 8.32 -6.07
C PRO A 68 -3.97 6.98 -6.65
N ARG A 69 -3.14 6.34 -7.47
CA ARG A 69 -3.41 5.07 -8.16
C ARG A 69 -2.76 3.85 -7.50
N VAL A 70 -1.96 4.05 -6.46
CA VAL A 70 -1.26 2.98 -5.74
C VAL A 70 -2.01 2.62 -4.45
N GLY A 71 -2.27 1.33 -4.27
CA GLY A 71 -2.73 0.74 -3.02
C GLY A 71 -1.56 0.21 -2.20
N PHE A 72 -1.62 0.37 -0.89
CA PHE A 72 -0.60 -0.15 0.03
C PHE A 72 -1.27 -0.83 1.22
N LEU A 73 -0.85 -2.06 1.51
CA LEU A 73 -1.23 -2.81 2.69
C LEU A 73 0.02 -3.04 3.54
N SER A 74 0.08 -2.39 4.70
CA SER A 74 1.17 -2.57 5.67
C SER A 74 0.94 -3.78 6.57
N GLU A 75 2.02 -4.30 7.14
CA GLU A 75 1.98 -5.34 8.18
C GLU A 75 1.21 -4.85 9.42
N GLU A 76 1.54 -3.65 9.91
CA GLU A 76 0.75 -2.97 10.93
C GLU A 76 -0.47 -2.32 10.28
N ARG A 77 -1.64 -2.93 10.49
CA ARG A 77 -2.91 -2.43 9.96
C ARG A 77 -3.46 -1.35 10.89
N CYS A 78 -3.32 -0.08 10.51
CA CYS A 78 -3.86 1.06 11.26
C CYS A 78 -5.38 1.25 11.02
N LEU A 79 -6.19 0.23 11.33
CA LEU A 79 -7.65 0.29 11.21
C LEU A 79 -8.31 0.81 12.48
N LEU A 80 -9.42 1.54 12.34
CA LEU A 80 -10.23 2.01 13.45
C LEU A 80 -10.96 0.84 14.11
N ARG A 81 -10.35 0.23 15.14
CA ARG A 81 -10.80 -1.03 15.75
C ARG A 81 -12.26 -1.04 16.22
N LYS A 82 -12.74 0.09 16.74
CA LYS A 82 -14.10 0.25 17.28
C LYS A 82 -15.15 0.58 16.20
N GLU A 83 -14.72 0.81 14.97
CA GLU A 83 -15.60 1.14 13.85
C GLU A 83 -16.05 -0.09 13.06
N LYS A 84 -17.21 0.06 12.40
CA LYS A 84 -17.72 -0.94 11.46
C LYS A 84 -16.86 -1.02 10.20
N VAL A 85 -16.74 -2.23 9.65
CA VAL A 85 -16.03 -2.44 8.37
C VAL A 85 -16.57 -1.54 7.26
N SER A 86 -17.89 -1.48 7.10
CA SER A 86 -18.53 -0.62 6.08
C SER A 86 -18.24 0.86 6.27
N ASN A 87 -18.16 1.34 7.52
CA ASN A 87 -17.81 2.73 7.83
C ASN A 87 -16.36 3.03 7.42
N ILE A 88 -15.43 2.11 7.65
CA ILE A 88 -14.03 2.27 7.27
C ILE A 88 -13.87 2.28 5.77
N LEU A 89 -14.52 1.36 5.05
CA LEU A 89 -14.51 1.37 3.57
C LEU A 89 -15.08 2.67 3.03
N ARG A 90 -16.19 3.14 3.61
CA ARG A 90 -16.77 4.45 3.30
C ARG A 90 -15.77 5.59 3.54
N TYR A 91 -15.12 5.60 4.69
CA TYR A 91 -14.12 6.61 5.04
C TYR A 91 -12.95 6.62 4.04
N LEU A 92 -12.36 5.46 3.75
CA LEU A 92 -11.21 5.34 2.85
C LEU A 92 -11.55 5.72 1.41
N GLY A 93 -12.72 5.30 0.88
CA GLY A 93 -13.12 5.67 -0.47
C GLY A 93 -13.44 7.15 -0.61
N ARG A 94 -14.03 7.78 0.42
CA ARG A 94 -14.24 9.23 0.48
C ARG A 94 -12.91 10.00 0.47
N LEU A 95 -11.89 9.53 1.19
CA LEU A 95 -10.54 10.11 1.14
C LEU A 95 -9.90 10.01 -0.25
N ARG A 96 -10.30 9.00 -1.04
CA ARG A 96 -9.87 8.83 -2.43
C ARG A 96 -10.76 9.54 -3.44
N GLY A 97 -11.68 10.40 -2.99
CA GLY A 97 -12.52 11.25 -3.84
C GLY A 97 -13.80 10.61 -4.37
N LEU A 98 -14.15 9.40 -3.93
CA LEU A 98 -15.40 8.75 -4.35
C LEU A 98 -16.63 9.42 -3.71
N SER A 99 -17.76 9.37 -4.39
CA SER A 99 -19.04 9.76 -3.79
C SER A 99 -19.48 8.78 -2.70
N ARG A 100 -20.48 9.18 -1.93
CA ARG A 100 -21.05 8.32 -0.87
C ARG A 100 -21.65 7.04 -1.44
N SER A 101 -22.36 7.12 -2.57
CA SER A 101 -22.98 5.96 -3.21
C SER A 101 -21.91 5.02 -3.75
N GLU A 102 -20.98 5.54 -4.56
CA GLU A 102 -19.92 4.72 -5.16
C GLU A 102 -19.08 4.00 -4.12
N THR A 103 -18.77 4.66 -3.00
CA THR A 103 -17.98 4.00 -1.96
C THR A 103 -18.75 2.87 -1.28
N LEU A 104 -20.06 3.02 -1.09
CA LEU A 104 -20.89 1.95 -0.54
C LEU A 104 -20.94 0.78 -1.51
N ASP A 105 -21.29 1.04 -2.78
CA ASP A 105 -21.48 0.00 -3.79
C ASP A 105 -20.18 -0.77 -4.04
N ARG A 106 -19.07 -0.06 -4.29
CA ARG A 106 -17.75 -0.68 -4.47
C ARG A 106 -17.24 -1.36 -3.19
N GLY A 107 -17.49 -0.78 -2.03
CA GLY A 107 -17.08 -1.35 -0.75
C GLY A 107 -17.75 -2.70 -0.49
N LEU A 108 -19.05 -2.80 -0.76
CA LEU A 108 -19.80 -4.05 -0.62
C LEU A 108 -19.38 -5.09 -1.65
N GLU A 109 -19.15 -4.68 -2.91
CA GLU A 109 -18.63 -5.55 -3.97
C GLU A 109 -17.26 -6.14 -3.58
N LEU A 110 -16.34 -5.31 -3.09
CA LEU A 110 -15.04 -5.76 -2.62
C LEU A 110 -15.15 -6.75 -1.46
N LEU A 111 -16.07 -6.50 -0.51
CA LEU A 111 -16.32 -7.43 0.59
C LEU A 111 -16.87 -8.78 0.11
N HIS A 112 -17.67 -8.82 -0.96
CA HIS A 112 -18.07 -10.07 -1.57
C HIS A 112 -16.89 -10.81 -2.19
N ARG A 113 -16.00 -10.10 -2.90
CA ARG A 113 -14.81 -10.69 -3.55
C ARG A 113 -13.81 -11.32 -2.58
N VAL A 114 -13.82 -10.90 -1.32
CA VAL A 114 -12.93 -11.43 -0.27
C VAL A 114 -13.69 -12.20 0.81
N ASP A 115 -14.95 -12.59 0.54
CA ASP A 115 -15.81 -13.38 1.45
C ASP A 115 -16.05 -12.76 2.84
N LEU A 116 -16.04 -11.42 2.93
CA LEU A 116 -16.26 -10.66 4.17
C LEU A 116 -17.59 -9.89 4.22
N TYR A 117 -18.47 -10.05 3.23
CA TYR A 117 -19.74 -9.30 3.17
C TYR A 117 -20.63 -9.47 4.41
N GLN A 118 -20.66 -10.69 4.99
CA GLN A 118 -21.42 -10.97 6.21
C GLN A 118 -20.87 -10.24 7.45
N HIS A 119 -19.63 -9.74 7.37
CA HIS A 119 -18.95 -9.00 8.43
C HIS A 119 -19.04 -7.49 8.28
N ARG A 120 -19.70 -6.96 7.22
CA ARG A 120 -19.76 -5.53 6.91
C ARG A 120 -20.21 -4.63 8.07
N ASP A 121 -21.10 -5.14 8.92
CA ASP A 121 -21.68 -4.44 10.06
C ASP A 121 -20.99 -4.75 11.41
N LYS A 122 -20.01 -5.65 11.41
CA LYS A 122 -19.21 -5.94 12.60
C LYS A 122 -18.14 -4.87 12.79
N LYS A 123 -17.76 -4.65 14.04
CA LYS A 123 -16.58 -3.85 14.37
C LYS A 123 -15.30 -4.59 13.98
N VAL A 124 -14.26 -3.86 13.58
CA VAL A 124 -12.97 -4.46 13.20
C VAL A 124 -12.36 -5.30 14.32
N GLU A 125 -12.52 -4.90 15.58
CA GLU A 125 -12.02 -5.69 16.73
C GLU A 125 -12.67 -7.06 16.90
N ALA A 126 -13.84 -7.29 16.30
CA ALA A 126 -14.53 -8.58 16.31
C ALA A 126 -14.09 -9.50 15.15
N LEU A 127 -13.15 -9.06 14.31
CA LEU A 127 -12.61 -9.83 13.21
C LEU A 127 -11.33 -10.55 13.61
N SER A 128 -11.08 -11.71 12.99
CA SER A 128 -9.80 -12.39 13.13
C SER A 128 -8.69 -11.63 12.39
N ARG A 129 -7.43 -11.92 12.72
CA ARG A 129 -6.27 -11.31 12.03
C ARG A 129 -6.24 -11.55 10.53
N GLY A 130 -6.81 -12.65 10.05
CA GLY A 130 -6.91 -12.92 8.60
C GLY A 130 -8.03 -12.15 7.91
N MET A 131 -9.02 -11.69 8.67
CA MET A 131 -10.17 -10.91 8.17
C MET A 131 -9.92 -9.39 8.20
N THR A 132 -9.13 -8.91 9.18
CA THR A 132 -8.65 -7.52 9.23
C THR A 132 -7.55 -7.29 8.23
#